data_AF-A0A1F7URJ2-F1
#
_entry.id   AF-A0A1F7URJ2-F1
#
_cell.length_a   1.000
_cell.length_b   1.000
_cell.length_c   1.000
_cell.angle_alpha   90.00
_cell.angle_beta   90.00
_cell.angle_gamma   90.00
#
_symmetry.space_group_name_H-M   'P 1'
#
loop_
_entity.id
_entity.type
_entity.pdbx_description
1 polymer ?
#
loop_
_entity_poly.entity_id
_entity_poly.type
_entity_poly.pdbx_seq_one_letter_code
_entity_poly.pdbx_strand_id
1 'polypeptide(L)'
;MPERGSDQSQFDEESANAYKELPRDVSAIVVLNKKKQPIPHRQGTPGEVQNGFSFYQLVLRKEGAPLEAHYVTSRIGEQPVLEAVSESQYKAWGKRKMIARPIRYIWSEEKGLWSIVETKQE
;
A
#
# COMPACT_ATOMS: atom_id res chain seq x y z
N MET A 1 12.51 30.04 24.43
CA MET A 1 11.77 28.87 24.97
C MET A 1 10.39 29.39 25.34
N PRO A 2 9.26 28.80 24.91
CA PRO A 2 8.99 27.40 24.50
C PRO A 2 8.97 27.23 22.96
N GLU A 3 9.34 26.13 22.32
CA GLU A 3 9.03 24.68 22.43
C GLU A 3 7.65 24.24 21.90
N ARG A 4 7.71 23.39 20.86
CA ARG A 4 6.73 22.42 20.32
C ARG A 4 5.61 22.97 19.41
N GLY A 5 5.24 22.30 18.31
CA GLY A 5 5.55 20.95 17.88
C GLY A 5 5.53 20.83 16.36
N SER A 6 6.59 20.24 15.82
CA SER A 6 6.58 19.67 14.48
C SER A 6 5.68 18.44 14.53
N ASP A 7 4.45 18.58 14.05
CA ASP A 7 3.55 17.48 13.74
C ASP A 7 4.09 16.78 12.48
N GLN A 8 5.16 16.00 12.66
CA GLN A 8 5.68 15.10 11.65
C GLN A 8 5.20 13.69 11.96
N SER A 9 4.33 13.21 11.08
CA SER A 9 4.26 11.81 10.68
C SER A 9 3.78 10.83 11.76
N GLN A 10 2.48 10.85 12.04
CA GLN A 10 1.74 9.61 12.32
C GLN A 10 1.59 8.81 11.02
N PHE A 11 2.69 8.25 10.54
CA PHE A 11 2.62 6.99 9.84
C PHE A 11 2.85 5.96 10.93
N ASP A 12 1.76 5.37 11.44
CA ASP A 12 1.82 4.16 12.22
C ASP A 12 2.78 3.21 11.52
N GLU A 13 3.92 3.00 12.15
CA GLU A 13 4.87 1.95 11.84
C GLU A 13 4.14 0.65 12.18
N GLU A 14 3.22 0.25 11.30
CA GLU A 14 2.51 -1.02 11.35
C GLU A 14 3.60 -2.07 11.46
N SER A 15 3.78 -2.53 12.70
CA SER A 15 4.86 -3.39 13.12
C SER A 15 4.94 -4.52 12.11
N ALA A 16 6.15 -4.84 11.63
CA ALA A 16 6.40 -5.96 10.73
C ALA A 16 5.88 -7.25 11.36
N ASN A 17 4.58 -7.49 11.20
CA ASN A 17 3.87 -8.61 11.76
C ASN A 17 4.27 -9.81 10.90
N ALA A 18 4.56 -10.94 11.56
CA ALA A 18 4.81 -12.19 10.87
C ALA A 18 3.72 -12.42 9.81
N TYR A 19 4.14 -12.64 8.57
CA TYR A 19 3.22 -12.81 7.46
C TYR A 19 2.34 -14.03 7.72
N LYS A 20 1.06 -13.75 7.96
CA LYS A 20 -0.01 -14.74 7.82
C LYS A 20 -0.54 -14.60 6.41
N GLU A 21 -0.43 -15.68 5.63
CA GLU A 21 -1.08 -15.76 4.32
C GLU A 21 -2.60 -15.65 4.54
N LEU A 22 -3.18 -14.56 4.05
CA LEU A 22 -4.62 -14.39 4.08
C LEU A 22 -5.20 -15.03 2.81
N PRO A 23 -6.40 -15.63 2.86
CA PRO A 23 -7.03 -16.25 1.69
C PRO A 23 -7.34 -15.26 0.56
N ARG A 24 -7.22 -13.95 0.81
CA ARG A 24 -7.43 -12.88 -0.15
C ARG A 24 -6.14 -12.28 -0.70
N ASP A 25 -4.97 -12.76 -0.25
CA ASP A 25 -3.69 -12.28 -0.74
C ASP A 25 -3.51 -12.74 -2.20
N VAL A 26 -3.30 -11.79 -3.10
CA VAL A 26 -3.06 -12.06 -4.52
C VAL A 26 -1.64 -11.68 -4.91
N SER A 27 -1.12 -12.28 -5.99
CA SER A 27 0.19 -11.90 -6.51
C SER A 27 0.13 -10.49 -7.10
N ALA A 28 1.10 -9.64 -6.75
CA ALA A 28 1.19 -8.30 -7.33
C ALA A 28 1.77 -8.36 -8.75
N ILE A 29 1.14 -7.66 -9.69
CA ILE A 29 1.63 -7.50 -11.06
C ILE A 29 2.45 -6.22 -11.12
N VAL A 30 3.77 -6.34 -11.24
CA VAL A 30 4.65 -5.17 -11.37
C VAL A 30 4.76 -4.80 -12.84
N VAL A 31 4.45 -3.55 -13.20
CA VAL A 31 4.59 -3.03 -14.56
C VAL A 31 5.46 -1.79 -14.58
N LEU A 32 6.27 -1.61 -15.63
CA LEU A 32 7.07 -0.40 -15.82
C LEU A 32 6.23 0.64 -16.57
N ASN A 33 5.86 1.72 -15.89
CA ASN A 33 5.15 2.84 -16.50
C ASN A 33 5.95 4.15 -16.34
N LYS A 34 6.88 4.38 -17.28
CA LYS A 34 7.73 5.58 -17.33
C LYS A 34 6.95 6.88 -17.61
N LYS A 35 5.72 6.78 -18.10
CA LYS A 35 4.85 7.93 -18.43
C LYS A 35 3.84 8.25 -17.33
N LYS A 36 3.88 7.53 -16.21
CA LYS A 36 2.98 7.77 -15.09
C LYS A 36 3.26 9.16 -14.50
N GLN A 37 2.44 10.12 -14.89
CA GLN A 37 2.32 11.36 -14.15
C GLN A 37 1.65 11.05 -12.80
N PRO A 38 1.92 11.80 -11.73
CA PRO A 38 1.06 11.76 -10.56
C PRO A 38 -0.35 12.14 -11.04
N ILE A 39 -1.21 11.14 -11.23
CA ILE A 39 -2.62 11.40 -11.51
C ILE A 39 -3.09 12.15 -10.26
N PRO A 40 -3.57 13.40 -10.39
CA PRO A 40 -4.16 14.07 -9.23
C PRO A 40 -5.22 13.11 -8.69
N HIS A 41 -5.13 12.77 -7.41
CA HIS A 41 -6.11 11.89 -6.79
C HIS A 41 -7.48 12.46 -7.14
N ARG A 42 -8.27 11.74 -7.94
CA ARG A 42 -9.60 12.19 -8.34
C ARG A 42 -10.34 12.46 -7.04
N GLN A 43 -10.84 13.68 -6.89
CA GLN A 43 -11.70 14.00 -5.75
C GLN A 43 -12.89 13.05 -5.81
N GLY A 44 -13.10 12.32 -4.71
CA GLY A 44 -14.25 11.47 -4.56
C GLY A 44 -15.49 12.27 -4.15
N THR A 45 -16.63 11.60 -4.21
CA THR A 45 -17.87 12.07 -3.59
C THR A 45 -17.88 11.70 -2.10
N PRO A 46 -18.47 12.48 -1.20
CA PRO A 46 -18.54 12.12 0.22
C PRO A 46 -19.17 10.74 0.42
N GLY A 47 -18.47 9.85 1.13
CA GLY A 47 -18.89 8.47 1.32
C GLY A 47 -18.69 7.54 0.12
N GLU A 48 -18.09 8.03 -0.98
CA GLU A 48 -17.71 7.19 -2.10
C GLU A 48 -16.66 6.16 -1.65
N VAL A 49 -16.90 4.90 -2.01
CA VAL A 49 -16.00 3.79 -1.73
C VAL A 49 -15.41 3.28 -3.03
N GLN A 50 -14.09 3.18 -3.09
CA GLN A 50 -13.37 2.57 -4.20
C GLN A 50 -12.55 1.39 -3.73
N ASN A 51 -12.45 0.39 -4.60
CA ASN A 51 -11.58 -0.76 -4.37
C ASN A 51 -10.14 -0.40 -4.68
N GLY A 52 -9.22 -1.04 -3.97
CA GLY A 52 -7.82 -0.95 -4.26
C GLY A 52 -7.02 -2.07 -3.62
N PHE A 53 -5.71 -1.91 -3.66
CA PHE A 53 -4.79 -2.92 -3.18
C PHE A 53 -3.67 -2.28 -2.38
N SER A 54 -3.37 -2.87 -1.23
CA SER A 54 -2.15 -2.63 -0.45
C SER A 54 -1.09 -3.62 -0.86
N PHE A 55 0.07 -3.14 -1.27
CA PHE A 55 1.19 -3.94 -1.74
C PHE A 55 2.20 -4.14 -0.62
N TYR A 56 2.59 -5.40 -0.41
CA TYR A 56 3.59 -5.78 0.57
C TYR A 56 4.69 -6.61 -0.08
N GLN A 57 5.90 -6.43 0.43
CA GLN A 57 7.05 -7.24 0.10
C GLN A 57 7.23 -8.31 1.17
N LEU A 58 7.32 -9.57 0.74
CA LEU A 58 7.67 -10.68 1.62
C LEU A 58 9.20 -10.78 1.74
N VAL A 59 9.72 -10.59 2.95
CA VAL A 59 11.14 -10.68 3.28
C VAL A 59 11.36 -11.83 4.25
N LEU A 60 12.34 -12.68 3.98
CA LEU A 60 12.79 -13.70 4.93
C LEU A 60 13.94 -13.09 5.75
N ARG A 61 13.76 -12.86 7.07
CA ARG A 61 14.84 -12.27 7.89
C ARG A 61 16.07 -13.16 7.99
N LYS A 62 15.86 -14.45 8.18
CA LYS A 62 16.89 -15.49 8.33
C LYS A 62 16.34 -16.82 7.85
N GLU A 63 17.23 -17.73 7.44
CA GLU A 63 16.86 -19.10 7.09
C GLU A 63 16.14 -19.75 8.29
N GLY A 64 14.89 -20.16 8.10
CA GLY A 64 14.02 -20.71 9.16
C GLY A 64 13.16 -19.70 9.93
N ALA A 65 13.28 -18.39 9.67
CA ALA A 65 12.40 -17.37 10.25
C ALA A 65 11.07 -17.25 9.48
N PRO A 66 9.98 -16.78 10.11
CA PRO A 66 8.74 -16.47 9.39
C PRO A 66 9.00 -15.38 8.35
N LEU A 67 8.27 -15.46 7.24
CA LEU A 67 8.20 -14.37 6.26
C LEU A 67 7.64 -13.13 6.98
N GLU A 68 8.20 -11.96 6.69
CA GLU A 68 7.66 -10.68 7.13
C GLU A 68 7.06 -9.95 5.93
N ALA A 69 5.87 -9.39 6.11
CA ALA A 69 5.25 -8.52 5.12
C ALA A 69 5.63 -7.07 5.40
N HIS A 70 6.49 -6.51 4.56
CA HIS A 70 6.85 -5.09 4.60
C HIS A 70 5.92 -4.30 3.70
N TYR A 71 5.22 -3.32 4.25
CA TYR A 71 4.39 -2.41 3.47
C TYR A 71 5.22 -1.64 2.43
N VAL A 72 4.75 -1.59 1.19
CA VAL A 72 5.39 -0.84 0.11
C VAL A 72 4.57 0.38 -0.27
N THR A 73 3.31 0.18 -0.62
CA THR A 73 2.38 1.26 -1.01
C THR A 73 0.97 0.72 -1.13
N SER A 74 -0.03 1.59 -1.20
CA SER A 74 -1.39 1.20 -1.57
C SER A 74 -1.91 2.06 -2.73
N ARG A 75 -2.72 1.46 -3.60
CA ARG A 75 -3.31 2.12 -4.76
C ARG A 75 -4.77 1.76 -4.93
N ILE A 76 -5.57 2.75 -5.29
CA ILE A 76 -6.92 2.55 -5.81
C ILE A 76 -6.82 1.95 -7.21
N GLY A 77 -7.64 0.95 -7.48
CA GLY A 77 -7.65 0.24 -8.76
C GLY A 77 -8.32 -1.12 -8.64
N GLU A 78 -8.82 -1.63 -9.76
CA GLU A 78 -9.52 -2.92 -9.81
C GLU A 78 -8.57 -4.12 -9.93
N GLN A 79 -7.28 -3.86 -10.20
CA GLN A 79 -6.28 -4.90 -10.38
C GLN A 79 -5.09 -4.68 -9.41
N PRO A 80 -4.44 -5.77 -8.96
CA PRO A 80 -3.25 -5.70 -8.10
C PRO A 80 -2.00 -5.29 -8.90
N VAL A 81 -2.07 -4.16 -9.62
CA VAL A 81 -0.99 -3.66 -10.47
C VAL A 81 -0.17 -2.62 -9.71
N LEU A 82 1.12 -2.91 -9.55
CA LEU A 82 2.10 -1.99 -9.00
C LEU A 82 2.91 -1.36 -10.13
N GLU A 83 2.62 -0.11 -10.44
CA GLU A 83 3.33 0.62 -11.49
C GLU A 83 4.64 1.24 -10.98
N ALA A 84 5.76 0.75 -11.50
CA ALA A 84 7.07 1.31 -11.29
C ALA A 84 7.32 2.48 -12.24
N VAL A 85 7.69 3.63 -11.69
CA VAL A 85 7.99 4.85 -12.47
C VAL A 85 9.43 4.88 -12.99
N SER A 86 10.30 4.01 -12.49
CA SER A 86 11.69 3.88 -12.91
C SER A 86 12.10 2.43 -13.12
N GLU A 87 13.10 2.20 -13.97
CA GLU A 87 13.65 0.86 -14.19
C GLU A 87 14.28 0.27 -12.93
N SER A 88 14.86 1.11 -12.07
CA SER A 88 15.41 0.68 -10.78
C SER A 88 14.31 0.16 -9.85
N GLN A 89 13.17 0.84 -9.77
CA GLN A 89 12.01 0.35 -9.01
C GLN A 89 11.43 -0.93 -9.61
N TYR A 90 11.30 -0.99 -10.94
CA TYR A 90 10.79 -2.17 -11.63
C TYR A 90 11.69 -3.40 -11.37
N LYS A 91 13.01 -3.24 -11.48
CA LYS A 91 13.98 -4.32 -11.18
C LYS A 91 13.98 -4.68 -9.70
N ALA A 92 13.82 -3.71 -8.80
CA ALA A 92 13.75 -3.97 -7.37
C ALA A 92 12.50 -4.79 -7.00
N TRP A 93 11.32 -4.35 -7.45
CA TRP A 93 10.05 -5.01 -7.14
C TRP A 93 9.86 -6.33 -7.91
N GLY A 94 10.28 -6.40 -9.17
CA GLY A 94 10.15 -7.61 -10.00
C GLY A 94 11.03 -8.79 -9.56
N LYS A 95 12.08 -8.55 -8.76
CA LYS A 95 12.91 -9.60 -8.15
C LYS A 95 12.41 -10.05 -6.77
N ARG A 96 11.44 -9.35 -6.19
CA ARG A 96 10.95 -9.58 -4.83
C ARG A 96 9.64 -10.35 -4.89
N LYS A 97 9.37 -11.16 -3.86
CA LYS A 97 8.06 -11.80 -3.69
C LYS A 97 7.08 -10.73 -3.19
N MET A 98 6.32 -10.16 -4.12
CA MET A 98 5.36 -9.10 -3.88
C MET A 98 3.95 -9.68 -3.81
N ILE A 99 3.21 -9.31 -2.77
CA ILE A 99 1.80 -9.63 -2.61
C ILE A 99 0.97 -8.36 -2.60
N ALA A 100 -0.30 -8.48 -2.95
CA ALA A 100 -1.28 -7.42 -2.89
C ALA A 100 -2.49 -7.89 -2.08
N ARG A 101 -2.95 -7.04 -1.17
CA ARG A 101 -4.11 -7.27 -0.33
C ARG A 101 -5.25 -6.36 -0.79
N PRO A 102 -6.43 -6.91 -1.13
CA PRO A 102 -7.57 -6.09 -1.49
C PRO A 102 -8.01 -5.27 -0.27
N ILE A 103 -8.12 -3.96 -0.45
CA ILE A 103 -8.58 -2.99 0.54
C ILE A 103 -9.64 -2.09 -0.08
N ARG A 104 -10.37 -1.38 0.78
CA ARG A 104 -11.34 -0.37 0.37
C ARG A 104 -10.86 1.00 0.80
N TYR A 105 -11.06 1.97 -0.08
CA TYR A 105 -10.82 3.37 0.20
C TYR A 105 -12.15 4.09 0.30
N ILE A 106 -12.29 4.97 1.28
CA ILE A 106 -13.41 5.89 1.39
C ILE A 106 -12.90 7.31 1.18
N TRP A 107 -13.64 8.10 0.42
CA TRP A 107 -13.36 9.52 0.30
C TRP A 107 -13.81 10.25 1.57
N SER A 108 -12.86 10.91 2.23
CA SER A 108 -13.14 11.83 3.35
C SER A 108 -13.15 13.26 2.82
N GLU A 109 -14.32 13.88 2.79
CA GLU A 109 -14.47 15.29 2.41
C GLU A 109 -13.75 16.21 3.39
N GLU A 110 -13.85 15.91 4.69
CA GLU A 110 -13.16 16.66 5.76
C GLU A 110 -11.64 16.70 5.56
N LYS A 111 -11.05 15.60 5.08
CA LYS A 111 -9.60 15.49 4.84
C LYS A 111 -9.20 15.79 3.40
N GLY A 112 -10.16 15.89 2.48
CA GLY A 112 -9.93 15.99 1.04
C GLY A 112 -9.08 14.84 0.48
N LEU A 113 -9.15 13.65 1.08
CA LEU A 113 -8.26 12.52 0.81
C LEU A 113 -8.98 11.17 0.88
N TRP A 114 -8.52 10.23 0.06
CA TRP A 114 -8.91 8.82 0.14
C TRP A 114 -8.27 8.15 1.35
N SER A 115 -9.09 7.69 2.29
CA SER A 115 -8.65 6.98 3.49
C SER A 115 -8.92 5.48 3.36
N ILE A 116 -8.03 4.63 3.85
CA ILE A 116 -8.26 3.18 3.86
C ILE A 116 -9.32 2.88 4.92
N VAL A 117 -10.39 2.19 4.53
CA VAL A 117 -11.33 1.60 5.47
C VAL A 117 -10.73 0.27 5.89
N GLU A 118 -10.17 0.21 7.09
CA GLU A 118 -9.82 -1.08 7.68
C GLU A 118 -11.10 -1.89 7.78
N THR A 119 -11.25 -2.90 6.91
CA THR A 119 -12.21 -3.97 7.16
C THR A 119 -11.75 -4.66 8.43
N LYS A 120 -12.33 -4.27 9.57
CA LYS A 120 -12.29 -5.07 10.79
C LYS A 120 -12.59 -6.51 10.39
N GLN A 121 -11.61 -7.37 10.56
CA GLN A 121 -11.80 -8.81 10.42
C GLN A 121 -12.76 -9.21 11.55
N GLU A 122 -14.03 -9.47 11.20
CA GLU A 122 -14.92 -10.32 12.00
C GLU A 122 -14.52 -11.79 11.81
#